data_AF-A0A800A8L2-F1
#
_entry.id   AF-A0A800A8L2-F1
#
_cell.length_a   1.000
_cell.length_b   1.000
_cell.length_c   1.000
_cell.angle_alpha   90.00
_cell.angle_beta   90.00
_cell.angle_gamma   90.00
#
_symmetry.space_group_name_H-M   'P 1'
#
loop_
_entity.id
_entity.type
_entity.pdbx_description
1 polymer ?
#
loop_
_entity_poly.entity_id
_entity_poly.type
_entity_poly.pdbx_seq_one_letter_code
_entity_poly.pdbx_strand_id
1 'polypeptide(L)'
;MLGQGDLERSVASGEIDTVVVAFTDHYGRLHGKRFDAAHFLDVGFDHGTHGCDYLLTVDMEMEPVPGYRYANWEAGYGDFHMVPDPT
;
A
#
# COMPACT_ATOMS: atom_id res chain seq x y z
N MET A 1 -10.14 10.18 11.44
CA MET A 1 -9.27 10.30 10.26
C MET A 1 -8.73 11.71 10.24
N LEU A 2 -7.47 11.89 9.84
CA LEU A 2 -6.89 13.21 9.62
C LEU A 2 -7.23 13.61 8.18
N GLY A 3 -7.79 14.80 7.97
CA GLY A 3 -7.93 15.32 6.61
C GLY A 3 -6.55 15.64 6.02
N GLN A 4 -6.45 15.77 4.70
CA GLN A 4 -5.20 16.09 4.00
C GLN A 4 -4.44 17.27 4.64
N GLY A 5 -5.13 18.38 4.91
CA GLY A 5 -4.49 19.56 5.50
C GLY A 5 -3.98 19.34 6.93
N ASP A 6 -4.54 18.39 7.68
CA ASP A 6 -4.03 18.02 9.01
C ASP A 6 -2.75 17.20 8.88
N LEU A 7 -2.73 16.25 7.94
CA LEU A 7 -1.53 15.45 7.62
C LEU A 7 -0.38 16.35 7.17
N GLU A 8 -0.62 17.30 6.27
CA GLU A 8 0.40 18.28 5.83
C GLU A 8 1.01 19.05 7.00
N ARG A 9 0.19 19.49 7.96
CA ARG A 9 0.69 20.21 9.14
C ARG A 9 1.51 19.33 10.08
N SER A 10 1.10 18.07 10.30
CA SER A 10 1.85 17.13 11.14
C SER A 10 3.15 16.68 10.49
N VAL A 11 3.21 16.59 9.15
CA VAL A 11 4.48 16.35 8.44
C VAL A 11 5.39 17.57 8.53
N ALA A 12 4.86 18.78 8.32
CA ALA A 12 5.63 20.02 8.41
C ALA A 12 6.17 20.30 9.83
N SER A 13 5.45 19.89 10.87
CA SER A 13 5.92 20.01 12.26
C SER A 13 6.92 18.93 12.67
N GLY A 14 7.10 17.88 11.85
CA GLY A 14 7.91 16.71 12.17
C GLY A 14 7.26 15.73 13.15
N GLU A 15 5.96 15.89 13.43
CA GLU A 15 5.18 14.94 14.24
C GLU A 15 4.99 13.60 13.50
N ILE A 16 4.88 13.64 12.17
CA ILE A 16 4.79 12.46 11.31
C ILE A 16 5.93 12.48 10.31
N ASP A 17 6.85 11.52 10.41
CA ASP A 17 7.93 11.31 9.44
C ASP A 17 7.65 10.16 8.45
N THR A 18 6.79 9.22 8.81
CA THR A 18 6.52 8.01 8.02
C THR A 18 5.02 7.78 7.85
N VAL A 19 4.60 7.47 6.62
CA VAL A 19 3.23 7.06 6.28
C VAL A 19 3.21 5.59 5.85
N VAL A 20 2.26 4.82 6.36
CA VAL A 20 2.02 3.44 5.93
C VAL A 20 0.80 3.42 5.02
N VAL A 21 1.01 3.09 3.74
CA VAL A 21 -0.08 2.82 2.80
C VAL A 21 -0.29 1.32 2.77
N ALA A 22 -1.44 0.86 3.25
CA ALA A 22 -1.75 -0.55 3.39
C ALA A 22 -3.14 -0.90 2.85
N PHE A 23 -3.29 -2.15 2.44
CA PHE A 23 -4.53 -2.80 2.04
C PHE A 23 -4.68 -4.11 2.79
N THR A 24 -5.88 -4.68 2.74
CA THR A 24 -6.22 -5.93 3.43
C THR A 24 -6.24 -7.10 2.46
N ASP A 25 -5.58 -8.20 2.81
CA ASP A 25 -5.64 -9.44 2.03
C ASP A 25 -6.88 -10.31 2.36
N HIS A 26 -6.96 -11.49 1.74
CA HIS A 26 -8.06 -12.45 1.94
C HIS A 26 -8.22 -12.97 3.37
N TYR A 27 -7.17 -12.87 4.20
CA TYR A 27 -7.17 -13.32 5.59
C TYR A 27 -7.40 -12.16 6.58
N GLY A 28 -7.57 -10.93 6.09
CA GLY A 28 -7.72 -9.76 6.94
C GLY A 28 -6.38 -9.14 7.38
N ARG A 29 -5.25 -9.53 6.80
CA ARG A 29 -3.92 -9.00 7.16
C ARG A 29 -3.62 -7.72 6.39
N LEU A 30 -2.91 -6.81 7.04
CA LEU A 30 -2.42 -5.58 6.40
C LEU A 30 -1.11 -5.84 5.67
N HIS A 31 -1.11 -5.56 4.37
CA HIS A 31 0.07 -5.53 3.50
C HIS A 31 0.22 -4.15 2.89
N GLY A 32 1.45 -3.74 2.56
CA GLY A 32 1.65 -2.41 2.01
C GLY A 32 3.10 -1.95 2.04
N LYS A 33 3.28 -0.63 1.93
CA LYS A 33 4.57 0.03 1.87
C LYS A 33 4.65 1.15 2.89
N ARG A 34 5.85 1.37 3.40
CA ARG A 34 6.19 2.53 4.23
C ARG A 34 6.80 3.60 3.33
N PHE A 35 6.32 4.81 3.47
CA PHE A 35 6.78 5.99 2.76
C PHE A 35 7.38 6.99 3.74
N ASP A 36 8.41 7.68 3.29
CA ASP A 36 8.72 9.00 3.84
C ASP A 36 7.48 9.90 3.66
N ALA A 37 7.10 10.60 4.72
CA ALA A 37 5.83 11.32 4.74
C ALA A 37 5.80 12.51 3.76
N ALA A 38 6.94 13.17 3.53
CA ALA A 38 7.03 14.24 2.55
C ALA A 38 6.90 13.68 1.12
N HIS A 39 7.55 12.55 0.83
CA HIS A 39 7.40 11.87 -0.45
C HIS A 39 5.97 11.35 -0.69
N PHE A 40 5.30 10.88 0.36
CA PHE A 40 3.90 10.48 0.27
C PHE A 40 3.00 11.66 -0.13
N LEU A 41 3.17 12.83 0.51
CA LEU A 41 2.38 14.02 0.17
C LEU A 41 2.66 14.52 -1.25
N ASP A 42 3.91 14.45 -1.72
CA ASP A 42 4.31 14.95 -3.04
C ASP A 42 3.83 14.07 -4.20
N VAL A 43 3.85 12.74 -4.03
CA VAL A 43 3.57 11.80 -5.12
C VAL A 43 2.52 10.77 -4.74
N GLY A 44 2.67 10.14 -3.58
CA GLY A 44 1.85 9.00 -3.18
C GLY A 44 0.38 9.33 -2.95
N PHE A 45 0.07 10.56 -2.52
CA PHE A 45 -1.28 11.00 -2.20
C PHE A 45 -2.17 11.10 -3.45
N ASP A 46 -1.70 11.80 -4.48
CA ASP A 46 -2.47 12.02 -5.72
C ASP A 46 -2.34 10.87 -6.72
N HIS A 47 -1.15 10.25 -6.81
CA HIS A 47 -0.88 9.22 -7.81
C HIS A 47 -1.00 7.80 -7.27
N GLY A 48 -1.18 7.61 -5.96
CA GLY A 48 -1.16 6.30 -5.34
C GLY A 48 0.20 5.60 -5.46
N THR A 49 0.19 4.28 -5.26
CA THR A 49 1.39 3.45 -5.40
C THR A 49 1.05 2.06 -5.89
N HIS A 50 2.03 1.31 -6.37
CA HIS A 50 1.83 -0.05 -6.87
C HIS A 50 2.17 -1.10 -5.83
N GLY A 51 1.43 -2.20 -5.81
CA GLY A 51 1.72 -3.39 -5.01
C GLY A 51 1.67 -4.63 -5.89
N CYS A 52 2.59 -5.56 -5.68
CA CYS A 52 2.58 -6.80 -6.44
C CYS A 52 1.34 -7.63 -6.06
N ASP A 53 0.64 -8.15 -7.08
CA ASP A 53 -0.60 -8.89 -6.93
C ASP A 53 -0.45 -10.17 -6.10
N TYR A 54 0.75 -10.75 -6.05
CA TYR A 54 1.04 -11.91 -5.21
C TYR A 54 0.74 -11.67 -3.73
N LEU A 55 0.83 -10.43 -3.26
CA LEU A 55 0.52 -10.09 -1.86
C LEU A 55 -0.94 -10.37 -1.48
N LEU A 56 -1.84 -10.46 -2.46
CA LEU A 56 -3.23 -10.86 -2.24
C LEU A 56 -3.38 -12.38 -2.07
N THR A 57 -2.40 -13.17 -2.53
CA THR A 57 -2.54 -14.62 -2.71
C THR A 57 -1.52 -15.44 -1.92
N VAL A 58 -0.73 -14.82 -1.04
CA VAL A 58 0.22 -15.52 -0.16
C VAL A 58 -0.43 -16.07 1.10
N ASP A 59 0.11 -17.17 1.62
CA ASP A 59 -0.24 -17.71 2.93
C ASP A 59 0.44 -16.96 4.10
N MET A 60 0.38 -17.56 5.30
CA MET A 60 0.97 -17.01 6.53
C MET A 60 2.51 -16.97 6.51
N GLU A 61 3.13 -17.83 5.70
CA GLU A 61 4.59 -17.97 5.56
C GLU A 61 5.12 -17.14 4.38
N MET A 62 4.25 -16.34 3.74
CA MET A 62 4.52 -15.54 2.55
C MET A 62 4.79 -16.37 1.28
N GLU A 63 4.30 -17.61 1.23
CA GLU A 63 4.40 -18.46 0.04
C GLU A 63 3.20 -18.21 -0.89
N PRO A 64 3.41 -18.00 -2.20
CA PRO A 64 2.31 -17.86 -3.16
C PRO A 64 1.45 -19.12 -3.22
N VAL A 65 0.17 -18.99 -2.87
CA VAL A 65 -0.78 -20.10 -2.94
C VAL A 65 -1.20 -20.32 -4.41
N PRO A 66 -1.07 -21.54 -4.97
CA PRO A 66 -1.44 -21.79 -6.35
C PRO A 66 -2.97 -21.75 -6.56
N GLY A 67 -3.39 -21.54 -7.81
CA GLY A 67 -4.81 -21.60 -8.22
C GLY A 67 -5.46 -20.24 -8.51
N TYR A 68 -4.76 -19.13 -8.26
CA TYR A 68 -5.22 -17.80 -8.65
C TYR A 68 -4.85 -17.49 -10.10
N ARG A 69 -5.85 -17.05 -10.88
CA ARG A 69 -5.67 -16.72 -12.30
C ARG A 69 -4.76 -15.51 -12.54
N TYR A 70 -4.74 -14.56 -11.61
CA TYR A 70 -4.06 -13.27 -11.79
C TYR A 70 -2.66 -13.23 -11.17
N ALA A 71 -2.43 -13.89 -10.04
CA ALA A 71 -1.12 -13.98 -9.40
C ALA A 71 -0.52 -15.38 -9.59
N ASN A 72 0.35 -15.54 -10.59
CA ASN A 72 1.09 -16.77 -10.87
C ASN A 72 2.39 -16.49 -11.64
N TRP A 73 3.25 -17.51 -11.69
CA TRP A 73 4.54 -17.44 -12.35
C TRP A 73 4.44 -17.14 -13.85
N GLU A 74 3.47 -17.73 -14.55
CA GLU A 74 3.28 -17.54 -15.99
C GLU A 74 2.87 -16.10 -16.34
N ALA A 75 2.11 -15.44 -15.47
CA ALA A 75 1.78 -14.02 -15.58
C ALA A 75 2.87 -13.08 -15.03
N GLY A 76 3.86 -13.63 -14.32
CA GLY A 76 5.03 -12.89 -13.83
C GLY A 76 4.80 -12.07 -12.56
N TYR A 77 3.71 -12.30 -11.82
CA TYR A 77 3.30 -11.54 -10.63
C TYR A 77 3.25 -10.03 -10.88
N GLY A 78 2.16 -9.57 -11.50
CA GLY A 78 1.98 -8.18 -11.90
C GLY A 78 1.76 -7.23 -10.73
N ASP A 79 1.47 -5.97 -11.05
CA ASP A 79 1.16 -4.95 -10.06
C ASP A 79 -0.32 -4.56 -10.12
N PHE A 80 -0.89 -4.26 -8.95
CA PHE A 80 -2.13 -3.51 -8.83
C PHE A 80 -1.86 -2.12 -8.27
N HIS A 81 -2.81 -1.21 -8.48
CA HIS A 81 -2.71 0.18 -8.06
C HIS A 81 -3.43 0.38 -6.73
N MET A 82 -2.69 0.80 -5.72
CA MET A 82 -3.18 1.23 -4.41
C MET A 82 -3.44 2.74 -4.45
N VAL A 83 -4.71 3.11 -4.32
CA VAL A 83 -5.15 4.51 -4.27
C VAL A 83 -5.50 4.84 -2.81
N PRO A 84 -4.78 5.78 -2.16
CA PRO A 84 -5.11 6.23 -0.82
C PRO A 84 -6.52 6.85 -0.76
N ASP A 85 -7.22 6.64 0.34
CA ASP A 85 -8.51 7.28 0.59
C ASP A 85 -8.30 8.61 1.36
N PRO A 86 -8.64 9.78 0.78
CA PRO A 86 -8.36 11.08 1.37
C PRO A 86 -9.43 11.60 2.37
N THR A 87 -10.42 10.79 2.75
CA THR A 87 -11.53 11.18 3.64
C THR A 87 -11.12 11.71 5.02
#